data_AF-A0A961II63-F1
#
_entry.id   AF-A0A961II63-F1
#
_cell.length_a   1.000
_cell.length_b   1.000
_cell.length_c   1.000
_cell.angle_alpha   90.00
_cell.angle_beta   90.00
_cell.angle_gamma   90.00
#
_symmetry.space_group_name_H-M   'P 1'
#
loop_
_entity.id
_entity.type
_entity.pdbx_description
1 polymer ?
#
loop_
_entity_poly.entity_id
_entity_poly.type
_entity_poly.pdbx_seq_one_letter_code
_entity_poly.pdbx_strand_id
1 'polypeptide(L)'
;LYATLNAIDRVGGDRVQLAIIDPDTPELRQQAEERGIRGEALEQRDDVEAKVSLLYFGVYMQLGEDSTIVELLSQRGLVTDLEYRILKEIKRLNRDSDESGIAFVEAPGSMTAYPLQRGQPPTKDNISVFQQLVTEEKGQLEQINLTRPIPSTVETVFLTGMPRLEEIEFYHLDQFLMRGGNLILMLRGVDFQLNSGGGMQQFGGASMGFAQPAYEDLHRLNTWLGQYGILLNGNLVIEPEQGLLINDPLFRTPRPQPYMGWAGYTREDGNLVSNDPAMSGFDILVFPWTSTLDVRNAAQPNVNFETLVQTSGVALLRDSTAMDYGSINNVEGIDAGEPVNEPRPVAVLASGKFHSAFTRDTLPGTIDEEGNPGDPPADFREGQVGDTLSKLAVIATPYMVTDLMMGDRYYIPMPNFEFFRVNSAFLMNLLEQMEGDTDLIAARSRVSSPARIVLQSSILRFLFTVFHIFALPVLLAAYGMLRLVSRNRRRGVESAGGSNG
;
A
#
# COMPACT_ATOMS: atom_id res chain seq x y z
N LEU A 1 7.24 11.28 24.74
CA LEU A 1 6.37 12.47 24.90
C LEU A 1 7.17 13.70 25.32
N TYR A 2 7.51 13.88 26.61
CA TYR A 2 8.23 15.06 27.12
C TYR A 2 9.49 15.41 26.33
N ALA A 3 10.34 14.42 26.03
CA ALA A 3 11.55 14.63 25.23
C ALA A 3 11.24 15.16 23.81
N THR A 4 10.19 14.66 23.17
CA THR A 4 9.74 15.08 21.84
C THR A 4 9.21 16.51 21.87
N LEU A 5 8.32 16.83 22.83
CA LEU A 5 7.75 18.17 22.97
C LEU A 5 8.83 19.22 23.27
N ASN A 6 9.76 18.92 24.19
CA ASN A 6 10.88 19.80 24.49
C ASN A 6 11.83 19.98 23.29
N ALA A 7 11.99 18.96 22.44
CA ALA A 7 12.76 19.08 21.22
C ALA A 7 12.08 20.01 20.21
N ILE A 8 10.76 19.90 20.04
CA ILE A 8 9.95 20.78 19.18
C ILE A 8 10.04 22.23 19.66
N ASP A 9 9.86 22.49 20.95
CA ASP A 9 9.98 23.83 21.56
C ASP A 9 11.37 24.44 21.31
N ARG A 10 12.42 23.67 21.58
CA ARG A 10 13.81 24.11 21.37
C ARG A 10 14.12 24.43 19.90
N VAL A 11 13.63 23.62 18.96
CA VAL A 11 13.87 23.83 17.52
C VAL A 11 13.01 24.97 16.99
N GLY A 12 11.77 25.08 17.46
CA GLY A 12 10.82 26.12 17.06
C GLY A 12 11.21 27.52 17.52
N GLY A 13 11.95 27.64 18.63
CA GLY A 13 12.36 28.93 19.19
C GLY A 13 11.14 29.82 19.44
N ASP A 14 11.21 31.08 19.04
CA ASP A 14 10.12 32.05 19.27
C ASP A 14 8.81 31.74 18.53
N ARG A 15 8.80 30.76 17.61
CA ARG A 15 7.61 30.34 16.85
C ARG A 15 6.75 29.32 17.59
N VAL A 16 7.27 28.72 18.66
CA VAL A 16 6.56 27.69 19.43
C VAL A 16 6.53 28.13 20.90
N GLN A 17 5.37 27.98 21.53
CA GLN A 17 5.22 28.17 22.96
C GLN A 17 4.70 26.87 23.57
N LEU A 18 5.58 26.13 24.25
CA LEU A 18 5.19 24.92 24.95
C LEU A 18 4.76 25.19 26.39
N ALA A 19 3.55 24.76 26.74
CA ALA A 19 3.07 24.70 28.13
C ALA A 19 2.69 23.26 28.47
N ILE A 20 3.24 22.75 29.57
CA ILE A 20 2.89 21.43 30.12
C ILE A 20 2.05 21.66 31.37
N ILE A 21 0.81 21.20 31.33
CA ILE A 21 -0.19 21.39 32.38
C ILE A 21 -0.58 20.01 32.92
N ASP A 22 -0.42 19.82 34.23
CA ASP A 22 -0.96 18.67 34.97
C ASP A 22 -2.28 19.10 35.62
N PRO A 23 -3.45 18.58 35.19
CA PRO A 23 -4.75 19.02 35.70
C PRO A 23 -5.11 18.37 37.04
N ASP A 24 -4.33 18.71 38.06
CA ASP A 24 -4.51 18.22 39.44
C ASP A 24 -5.63 18.95 40.20
N THR A 25 -5.98 20.18 39.81
CA THR A 25 -7.10 20.96 40.36
C THR A 25 -8.38 20.89 39.52
N PRO A 26 -9.57 21.12 40.11
CA PRO A 26 -10.84 21.20 39.36
C PRO A 26 -10.82 22.23 38.23
N GLU A 27 -10.17 23.38 38.45
CA GLU A 27 -10.09 24.47 37.46
C GLU A 27 -9.24 24.06 36.25
N LEU A 28 -8.10 23.40 36.48
CA LEU A 28 -7.24 22.91 35.39
C LEU A 28 -7.89 21.75 34.62
N ARG A 29 -8.70 20.92 35.29
CA ARG A 29 -9.52 19.90 34.63
C ARG A 29 -10.58 20.52 33.75
N GLN A 30 -11.30 21.51 34.25
CA GLN A 30 -12.28 22.25 33.45
C GLN A 30 -11.60 22.90 32.23
N GLN A 31 -10.42 23.50 32.40
CA GLN A 31 -9.68 24.08 31.27
C GLN A 31 -9.28 23.02 30.22
N ALA A 32 -8.90 21.82 30.66
CA ALA A 32 -8.61 20.71 29.75
C ALA A 32 -9.88 20.28 28.98
N GLU A 33 -11.01 20.15 29.67
CA GLU A 33 -12.30 19.79 29.07
C GLU A 33 -12.82 20.86 28.10
N GLU A 34 -12.65 22.14 28.42
CA GLU A 34 -12.97 23.28 27.53
C GLU A 34 -12.14 23.25 26.25
N ARG A 35 -10.90 22.75 26.34
CA ARG A 35 -10.02 22.48 25.19
C ARG A 35 -10.26 21.13 24.52
N GLY A 36 -11.31 20.40 24.93
CA GLY A 36 -11.72 19.11 24.37
C GLY A 36 -10.95 17.89 24.88
N ILE A 37 -10.01 18.05 25.82
CA ILE A 37 -9.29 16.93 26.44
C ILE A 37 -10.12 16.41 27.62
N ARG A 38 -10.75 15.25 27.45
CA ARG A 38 -11.62 14.64 28.47
C ARG A 38 -10.83 13.73 29.40
N GLY A 39 -11.27 13.65 30.66
CA GLY A 39 -10.72 12.70 31.62
C GLY A 39 -11.19 11.28 31.35
N GLU A 40 -10.26 10.36 31.13
CA GLU A 40 -10.53 8.92 31.01
C GLU A 40 -10.42 8.22 32.36
N ALA A 41 -11.42 7.39 32.70
CA ALA A 41 -11.41 6.65 33.96
C ALA A 41 -10.45 5.46 33.90
N LEU A 42 -9.40 5.49 34.72
CA LEU A 42 -8.52 4.38 35.01
C LEU A 42 -8.97 3.68 36.29
N GLU A 43 -9.49 2.47 36.14
CA GLU A 43 -9.77 1.57 37.26
C GLU A 43 -8.45 0.94 37.74
N GLN A 44 -7.97 1.35 38.91
CA GLN A 44 -6.89 0.63 39.60
C GLN A 44 -7.52 -0.43 40.51
N ARG A 45 -7.17 -1.69 40.24
CA ARG A 45 -7.59 -2.84 41.03
C ARG A 45 -6.47 -3.19 42.02
N ASP A 46 -6.51 -2.59 43.20
CA ASP A 46 -5.74 -3.09 44.34
C ASP A 46 -6.58 -4.13 45.10
N ASP A 47 -5.93 -5.11 45.73
CA ASP A 47 -6.54 -6.26 46.44
C ASP A 47 -7.50 -5.87 47.59
N VAL A 48 -7.71 -4.58 47.87
CA VAL A 48 -8.48 -4.09 49.02
C VAL A 48 -9.55 -3.04 48.66
N GLU A 49 -9.36 -2.18 47.65
CA GLU A 49 -10.38 -1.20 47.19
C GLU A 49 -10.21 -0.84 45.70
N ALA A 50 -11.32 -0.68 44.98
CA ALA A 50 -11.31 -0.15 43.61
C ALA A 50 -11.25 1.39 43.65
N LYS A 51 -10.12 1.96 43.21
CA LYS A 51 -9.95 3.41 43.10
C LYS A 51 -10.06 3.83 41.64
N VAL A 52 -11.06 4.65 41.32
CA VAL A 52 -11.20 5.26 39.99
C VAL A 52 -10.43 6.57 39.98
N SER A 53 -9.45 6.68 39.09
CA SER A 53 -8.69 7.91 38.85
C SER A 53 -8.97 8.42 37.43
N LEU A 54 -9.14 9.73 37.25
CA LEU A 54 -9.31 10.33 35.93
C LEU A 54 -7.94 10.72 35.36
N LEU A 55 -7.64 10.23 34.16
CA LEU A 55 -6.44 10.55 33.40
C LEU A 55 -6.79 11.53 32.29
N TYR A 56 -6.15 12.69 32.27
CA TYR A 56 -6.22 13.65 31.18
C TYR A 56 -4.97 13.52 30.34
N PHE A 57 -5.12 13.21 29.05
CA PHE A 57 -3.98 12.95 28.19
C PHE A 57 -4.23 13.37 26.74
N GLY A 58 -3.65 14.51 26.34
CA GLY A 58 -3.76 15.05 24.99
C GLY A 58 -2.79 16.22 24.76
N VAL A 59 -2.56 16.59 23.50
CA VAL A 59 -1.84 17.82 23.12
C VAL A 59 -2.83 18.76 22.46
N TYR A 60 -3.10 19.89 23.10
CA TYR A 60 -3.84 20.99 22.48
C TYR A 60 -2.87 21.88 21.69
N MET A 61 -3.17 22.15 20.43
CA MET A 61 -2.40 23.04 19.58
C MET A 61 -3.28 24.16 19.05
N GLN A 62 -2.72 25.37 19.00
CA GLN A 62 -3.43 26.56 18.57
C GLN A 62 -2.51 27.39 17.67
N LEU A 63 -3.05 27.85 16.55
CA LEU A 63 -2.40 28.79 15.64
C LEU A 63 -3.42 29.88 15.28
N GLY A 64 -3.25 31.08 15.84
CA GLY A 64 -4.23 32.15 15.68
C GLY A 64 -5.58 31.77 16.31
N GLU A 65 -6.64 31.78 15.50
CA GLU A 65 -8.00 31.40 15.91
C GLU A 65 -8.25 29.90 15.77
N ASP A 66 -7.44 29.20 14.97
CA ASP A 66 -7.59 27.77 14.75
C ASP A 66 -6.94 26.95 15.85
N SER A 67 -7.58 25.85 16.21
CA SER A 67 -7.04 24.91 17.18
C SER A 67 -7.42 23.48 16.88
N THR A 68 -6.61 22.57 17.41
CA THR A 68 -6.77 21.12 17.23
C THR A 68 -6.25 20.37 18.44
N ILE A 69 -6.63 19.10 18.55
CA ILE A 69 -6.20 18.22 19.62
C ILE A 69 -5.53 17.01 18.99
N VAL A 70 -4.30 16.72 19.41
CA VAL A 70 -3.64 15.45 19.12
C VAL A 70 -3.98 14.48 20.24
N GLU A 71 -4.80 13.49 19.93
CA GLU A 71 -5.06 12.36 20.83
C GLU A 71 -3.79 11.50 20.99
N LEU A 72 -3.42 11.28 22.25
CA LEU A 72 -2.22 10.55 22.63
C LEU A 72 -2.49 9.12 23.11
N LEU A 73 -3.77 8.79 23.34
CA LEU A 73 -4.24 7.46 23.68
C LEU A 73 -4.97 6.87 22.47
N SER A 74 -4.74 5.59 22.26
CA SER A 74 -5.53 4.76 21.35
C SER A 74 -6.11 3.58 22.13
N GLN A 75 -7.04 2.84 21.53
CA GLN A 75 -7.54 1.58 22.11
C GLN A 75 -6.42 0.56 22.44
N ARG A 76 -5.22 0.73 21.86
CA ARG A 76 -4.05 -0.15 22.04
C ARG A 76 -2.99 0.43 22.98
N GLY A 77 -3.28 1.56 23.65
CA GLY A 77 -2.36 2.25 24.55
C GLY A 77 -1.77 3.52 23.92
N LEU A 78 -0.60 3.93 24.42
CA LEU A 78 0.08 5.16 24.00
C LEU A 78 0.45 5.11 22.51
N VAL A 79 0.12 6.20 21.82
CA VAL A 79 0.44 6.41 20.42
C VAL A 79 1.95 6.57 20.25
N THR A 80 2.54 5.83 19.30
CA THR A 80 3.99 5.84 19.04
C THR A 80 4.41 6.79 17.91
N ASP A 81 3.45 7.26 17.10
CA ASP A 81 3.60 8.18 15.96
C ASP A 81 3.37 9.65 16.31
N LEU A 82 3.74 10.06 17.51
CA LEU A 82 3.48 11.41 18.00
C LEU A 82 4.10 12.51 17.12
N GLU A 83 5.36 12.34 16.71
CA GLU A 83 6.07 13.32 15.88
C GLU A 83 5.33 13.54 14.55
N TYR A 84 4.95 12.45 13.88
CA TYR A 84 4.15 12.49 12.67
C TYR A 84 2.81 13.21 12.87
N ARG A 85 2.06 12.86 13.93
CA ARG A 85 0.74 13.46 14.19
C ARG A 85 0.82 14.96 14.47
N ILE A 86 1.82 15.40 15.24
CA ILE A 86 2.02 16.83 15.50
C ILE A 86 2.34 17.56 14.19
N LEU A 87 3.26 17.03 13.38
CA LEU A 87 3.62 17.65 12.09
C LEU A 87 2.44 17.72 11.13
N LYS A 88 1.63 16.65 11.05
CA LYS A 88 0.40 16.58 10.27
C LYS A 88 -0.55 17.72 10.67
N GLU A 89 -0.85 17.84 11.96
CA GLU A 89 -1.77 18.85 12.45
C GLU A 89 -1.23 20.28 12.29
N ILE A 90 0.08 20.51 12.47
CA ILE A 90 0.70 21.82 12.19
C ILE A 90 0.49 22.20 10.72
N LYS A 91 0.67 21.24 9.80
CA LYS A 91 0.43 21.50 8.37
C LYS A 91 -1.03 21.78 8.10
N ARG A 92 -1.94 21.01 8.72
CA ARG A 92 -3.38 21.24 8.63
C ARG A 92 -3.77 22.66 9.08
N LEU A 93 -3.24 23.13 10.22
CA LEU A 93 -3.50 24.47 10.75
C LEU A 93 -2.89 25.60 9.91
N ASN A 94 -1.83 25.33 9.13
CA ASN A 94 -1.20 26.32 8.25
C ASN A 94 -1.79 26.36 6.83
N ARG A 95 -2.82 25.57 6.53
CA ARG A 95 -3.43 25.57 5.20
C ARG A 95 -4.46 26.68 5.07
N ASP A 96 -4.39 27.38 3.94
CA ASP A 96 -5.32 28.46 3.58
C ASP A 96 -6.69 27.92 3.08
N SER A 97 -6.77 26.64 2.70
CA SER A 97 -7.99 25.99 2.20
C SER A 97 -8.14 24.55 2.67
N ASP A 98 -9.39 24.12 2.79
CA ASP A 98 -9.75 22.71 3.00
C ASP A 98 -9.61 21.86 1.73
N GLU A 99 -9.41 22.48 0.56
CA GLU A 99 -9.13 21.79 -0.69
C GLU A 99 -7.74 21.15 -0.64
N SER A 100 -7.69 19.87 -1.00
CA SER A 100 -6.46 19.07 -0.92
C SER A 100 -5.50 19.29 -2.09
N GLY A 101 -5.97 19.86 -3.21
CA GLY A 101 -5.26 19.85 -4.49
C GLY A 101 -5.16 18.44 -5.12
N ILE A 102 -5.91 17.47 -4.61
CA ILE A 102 -5.90 16.07 -5.07
C ILE A 102 -7.23 15.76 -5.74
N ALA A 103 -7.15 15.17 -6.93
CA ALA A 103 -8.31 14.72 -7.67
C ALA A 103 -8.28 13.22 -7.97
N PHE A 104 -9.45 12.59 -7.98
CA PHE A 104 -9.67 11.24 -8.50
C PHE A 104 -10.44 11.32 -9.82
N VAL A 105 -9.99 10.56 -10.82
CA VAL A 105 -10.66 10.50 -12.12
C VAL A 105 -11.84 9.53 -12.06
N GLU A 106 -13.00 10.02 -12.47
CA GLU A 106 -14.18 9.23 -12.75
C GLU A 106 -14.29 8.98 -14.26
N ALA A 107 -14.00 7.74 -14.67
CA ALA A 107 -14.19 7.27 -16.05
C ALA A 107 -14.67 5.80 -16.04
N PRO A 108 -15.39 5.33 -17.08
CA PRO A 108 -15.79 3.93 -17.17
C PRO A 108 -14.58 2.99 -17.05
N GLY A 109 -14.67 1.97 -16.19
CA GLY A 109 -13.55 1.05 -15.93
C GLY A 109 -12.58 1.51 -14.83
N SER A 110 -12.76 2.73 -14.29
CA SER A 110 -12.05 3.17 -13.09
C SER A 110 -12.60 2.51 -11.82
N MET A 111 -11.82 2.54 -10.73
CA MET A 111 -12.33 2.09 -9.44
C MET A 111 -13.41 3.07 -8.95
N THR A 112 -14.39 2.54 -8.23
CA THR A 112 -15.50 3.30 -7.64
C THR A 112 -15.18 3.68 -6.19
N ALA A 113 -15.92 4.64 -5.64
CA ALA A 113 -15.79 5.05 -4.24
C ALA A 113 -17.15 5.19 -3.57
N TYR A 114 -18.03 4.23 -3.80
CA TYR A 114 -19.35 4.20 -3.18
C TYR A 114 -19.23 3.93 -1.68
N PRO A 115 -19.90 4.70 -0.81
CA PRO A 115 -19.89 4.44 0.63
C PRO A 115 -20.29 3.00 0.94
N LEU A 116 -19.54 2.34 1.82
CA LEU A 116 -19.87 0.98 2.26
C LEU A 116 -21.25 0.94 2.89
N GLN A 117 -22.12 0.08 2.35
CA GLN A 117 -23.47 -0.13 2.88
C GLN A 117 -23.47 -1.29 3.87
N ARG A 118 -24.11 -1.10 5.03
CA ARG A 118 -24.28 -2.18 6.02
C ARG A 118 -25.01 -3.38 5.38
N GLY A 119 -24.40 -4.55 5.48
CA GLY A 119 -24.96 -5.81 4.97
C GLY A 119 -24.67 -6.11 3.51
N GLN A 120 -23.94 -5.24 2.79
CA GLN A 120 -23.40 -5.55 1.47
C GLN A 120 -21.92 -5.93 1.60
N PRO A 121 -21.47 -7.03 0.96
CA PRO A 121 -20.06 -7.37 0.96
C PRO A 121 -19.26 -6.30 0.19
N PRO A 122 -18.05 -5.94 0.66
CA PRO A 122 -17.18 -5.05 -0.08
C PRO A 122 -16.82 -5.66 -1.44
N THR A 123 -16.63 -4.80 -2.45
CA THR A 123 -16.30 -5.24 -3.81
C THR A 123 -14.82 -5.00 -4.11
N LYS A 124 -14.29 -5.75 -5.08
CA LYS A 124 -12.90 -5.58 -5.54
C LYS A 124 -12.67 -4.28 -6.33
N ASP A 125 -13.74 -3.61 -6.75
CA ASP A 125 -13.69 -2.43 -7.62
C ASP A 125 -14.08 -1.15 -6.85
N ASN A 126 -14.11 -1.20 -5.51
CA ASN A 126 -14.41 -0.07 -4.64
C ASN A 126 -13.20 0.29 -3.76
N ILE A 127 -12.87 1.58 -3.66
CA ILE A 127 -11.76 2.14 -2.88
C ILE A 127 -12.25 3.23 -1.91
N SER A 128 -13.50 3.14 -1.48
CA SER A 128 -14.16 4.19 -0.69
C SER A 128 -13.45 4.45 0.64
N VAL A 129 -12.92 3.42 1.28
CA VAL A 129 -12.19 3.54 2.55
C VAL A 129 -10.85 4.23 2.34
N PHE A 130 -10.17 3.93 1.23
CA PHE A 130 -8.91 4.62 0.90
C PHE A 130 -9.14 6.09 0.60
N GLN A 131 -10.16 6.44 -0.21
CA GLN A 131 -10.48 7.84 -0.45
C GLN A 131 -10.86 8.57 0.85
N GLN A 132 -11.65 7.96 1.73
CA GLN A 132 -11.97 8.55 3.03
C GLN A 132 -10.70 8.81 3.86
N LEU A 133 -9.76 7.87 3.87
CA LEU A 133 -8.48 8.04 4.56
C LEU A 133 -7.68 9.22 3.96
N VAL A 134 -7.62 9.36 2.63
CA VAL A 134 -6.96 10.51 2.00
C VAL A 134 -7.69 11.80 2.35
N THR A 135 -9.03 11.82 2.36
CA THR A 135 -9.80 12.99 2.78
C THR A 135 -9.49 13.42 4.21
N GLU A 136 -9.42 12.46 5.14
CA GLU A 136 -9.10 12.71 6.55
C GLU A 136 -7.66 13.19 6.76
N GLU A 137 -6.73 12.78 5.90
CA GLU A 137 -5.31 13.18 5.98
C GLU A 137 -5.01 14.48 5.23
N LYS A 138 -5.71 14.74 4.11
CA LYS A 138 -5.34 15.78 3.13
C LYS A 138 -6.42 16.82 2.87
N GLY A 139 -7.62 16.69 3.41
CA GLY A 139 -8.73 17.61 3.14
C GLY A 139 -9.63 17.12 2.01
N GLN A 140 -10.57 17.96 1.58
CA GLN A 140 -11.57 17.56 0.58
C GLN A 140 -10.92 17.21 -0.76
N LEU A 141 -11.30 16.06 -1.30
CA LEU A 141 -10.84 15.54 -2.60
C LEU A 141 -11.80 16.00 -3.70
N GLU A 142 -11.24 16.30 -4.86
CA GLU A 142 -12.04 16.57 -6.06
C GLU A 142 -12.32 15.28 -6.84
N GLN A 143 -13.56 15.09 -7.30
CA GLN A 143 -13.87 14.07 -8.32
C GLN A 143 -13.94 14.78 -9.68
N ILE A 144 -13.14 14.33 -10.64
CA ILE A 144 -13.04 14.97 -11.95
C ILE A 144 -13.37 13.97 -13.06
N ASN A 145 -14.01 14.46 -14.13
CA ASN A 145 -14.04 13.77 -15.40
C ASN A 145 -13.04 14.44 -16.34
N LEU A 146 -12.43 13.65 -17.22
CA LEU A 146 -11.41 14.14 -18.14
C LEU A 146 -12.00 14.69 -19.45
N THR A 147 -13.32 14.86 -19.55
CA THR A 147 -13.95 15.50 -20.72
C THR A 147 -13.65 17.00 -20.80
N ARG A 148 -13.12 17.58 -19.71
CA ARG A 148 -12.69 18.97 -19.61
C ARG A 148 -11.25 19.04 -19.09
N PRO A 149 -10.54 20.16 -19.33
CA PRO A 149 -9.23 20.37 -18.74
C PRO A 149 -9.27 20.26 -17.22
N ILE A 150 -8.25 19.62 -16.65
CA ILE A 150 -8.12 19.45 -15.21
C ILE A 150 -7.97 20.85 -14.56
N PRO A 151 -8.72 21.19 -13.49
CA PRO A 151 -8.65 22.50 -12.83
C PRO A 151 -7.25 22.87 -12.35
N SER A 152 -6.90 24.15 -12.34
CA SER A 152 -5.57 24.62 -11.90
C SER A 152 -5.31 24.47 -10.41
N THR A 153 -6.36 24.25 -9.61
CA THR A 153 -6.29 23.93 -8.17
C THR A 153 -5.77 22.53 -7.91
N VAL A 154 -5.87 21.63 -8.89
CA VAL A 154 -5.40 20.25 -8.79
C VAL A 154 -3.91 20.18 -9.08
N GLU A 155 -3.17 19.60 -8.14
CA GLU A 155 -1.72 19.37 -8.18
C GLU A 155 -1.40 17.89 -8.42
N THR A 156 -2.22 16.97 -7.89
CA THR A 156 -2.04 15.52 -8.05
C THR A 156 -3.33 14.82 -8.47
N VAL A 157 -3.25 13.94 -9.46
CA VAL A 157 -4.39 13.18 -9.98
C VAL A 157 -4.17 11.68 -9.80
N PHE A 158 -5.16 11.01 -9.21
CA PHE A 158 -5.28 9.56 -9.19
C PHE A 158 -6.10 9.06 -10.38
N LEU A 159 -5.53 8.14 -11.15
CA LEU A 159 -6.23 7.37 -12.17
C LEU A 159 -6.14 5.89 -11.80
N THR A 160 -7.28 5.24 -11.60
CA THR A 160 -7.32 3.90 -11.01
C THR A 160 -8.06 2.92 -11.92
N GLY A 161 -7.78 1.62 -11.83
CA GLY A 161 -8.50 0.58 -12.59
C GLY A 161 -7.97 0.34 -14.00
N MET A 162 -8.88 0.17 -14.97
CA MET A 162 -8.57 0.17 -16.40
C MET A 162 -9.53 1.18 -17.05
N PRO A 163 -9.22 2.48 -16.94
CA PRO A 163 -10.09 3.54 -17.41
C PRO A 163 -10.19 3.52 -18.93
N ARG A 164 -11.42 3.64 -19.43
CA ARG A 164 -11.70 3.83 -20.86
C ARG A 164 -11.75 5.32 -21.13
N LEU A 165 -10.69 5.81 -21.76
CA LEU A 165 -10.49 7.22 -22.08
C LEU A 165 -10.50 7.43 -23.59
N GLU A 166 -11.10 8.54 -24.01
CA GLU A 166 -11.03 9.06 -25.36
C GLU A 166 -9.78 9.94 -25.56
N GLU A 167 -9.44 10.24 -26.81
CA GLU A 167 -8.23 10.98 -27.16
C GLU A 167 -8.14 12.36 -26.48
N ILE A 168 -9.27 13.07 -26.39
CA ILE A 168 -9.37 14.36 -25.69
C ILE A 168 -9.07 14.24 -24.19
N GLU A 169 -9.41 13.11 -23.58
CA GLU A 169 -9.19 12.85 -22.15
C GLU A 169 -7.71 12.54 -21.87
N PHE A 170 -7.07 11.78 -22.76
CA PHE A 170 -5.61 11.61 -22.75
C PHE A 170 -4.87 12.94 -22.95
N TYR A 171 -5.39 13.81 -23.81
CA TYR A 171 -4.84 15.16 -24.00
C TYR A 171 -4.95 16.02 -22.73
N HIS A 172 -6.06 15.95 -21.99
CA HIS A 172 -6.17 16.69 -20.73
C HIS A 172 -5.21 16.17 -19.64
N LEU A 173 -4.95 14.86 -19.57
CA LEU A 173 -3.91 14.29 -18.70
C LEU A 173 -2.50 14.70 -19.13
N ASP A 174 -2.25 14.72 -20.43
CA ASP A 174 -0.98 15.17 -21.01
C ASP A 174 -0.69 16.64 -20.65
N GLN A 175 -1.64 17.53 -20.93
CA GLN A 175 -1.46 18.95 -20.64
C GLN A 175 -1.40 19.25 -19.14
N PHE A 176 -1.98 18.40 -18.30
CA PHE A 176 -1.82 18.43 -16.85
C PHE A 176 -0.38 18.12 -16.43
N LEU A 177 0.26 17.08 -16.99
CA LEU A 177 1.69 16.83 -16.78
C LEU A 177 2.54 17.99 -17.32
N MET A 178 2.21 18.53 -18.49
CA MET A 178 2.99 19.62 -19.11
C MET A 178 2.97 20.93 -18.30
N ARG A 179 1.96 21.16 -17.46
CA ARG A 179 1.96 22.32 -16.55
C ARG A 179 2.60 22.04 -15.19
N GLY A 180 3.11 20.84 -14.94
CA GLY A 180 3.77 20.47 -13.67
C GLY A 180 2.91 19.66 -12.70
N GLY A 181 1.74 19.17 -13.13
CA GLY A 181 0.90 18.29 -12.29
C GLY A 181 1.52 16.90 -12.11
N ASN A 182 1.10 16.16 -11.08
CA ASN A 182 1.60 14.82 -10.75
C ASN A 182 0.53 13.74 -10.96
N LEU A 183 0.93 12.58 -11.48
CA LEU A 183 0.02 11.46 -11.71
C LEU A 183 0.38 10.25 -10.85
N ILE A 184 -0.63 9.68 -10.18
CA ILE A 184 -0.56 8.36 -9.57
C ILE A 184 -1.53 7.45 -10.32
N LEU A 185 -0.97 6.54 -11.13
CA LEU A 185 -1.72 5.57 -11.91
C LEU A 185 -1.71 4.22 -11.19
N MET A 186 -2.88 3.74 -10.77
CA MET A 186 -3.06 2.43 -10.17
C MET A 186 -3.84 1.56 -11.14
N LEU A 187 -3.15 0.79 -11.97
CA LEU A 187 -3.71 0.20 -13.17
C LEU A 187 -3.78 -1.33 -13.09
N ARG A 188 -4.74 -1.96 -13.76
CA ARG A 188 -4.84 -3.42 -13.87
C ARG A 188 -4.59 -3.87 -15.30
N GLY A 189 -3.64 -4.77 -15.55
CA GLY A 189 -3.42 -5.32 -16.90
C GLY A 189 -4.43 -6.41 -17.27
N VAL A 190 -5.02 -7.06 -16.26
CA VAL A 190 -6.08 -8.07 -16.40
C VAL A 190 -7.30 -7.67 -15.59
N ASP A 191 -8.48 -7.97 -16.13
CA ASP A 191 -9.76 -7.78 -15.44
C ASP A 191 -10.47 -9.12 -15.27
N PHE A 192 -11.29 -9.21 -14.24
CA PHE A 192 -12.10 -10.38 -13.92
C PHE A 192 -13.36 -9.94 -13.17
N GLN A 193 -14.35 -10.81 -13.06
CA GLN A 193 -15.53 -10.58 -12.24
C GLN A 193 -15.64 -11.66 -11.17
N LEU A 194 -15.74 -11.24 -9.91
CA LEU A 194 -16.03 -12.14 -8.81
C LEU A 194 -17.52 -12.46 -8.84
N ASN A 195 -17.91 -13.54 -9.53
CA ASN A 195 -19.31 -13.96 -9.57
C ASN A 195 -19.72 -14.55 -8.22
N SER A 196 -20.60 -13.86 -7.49
CA SER A 196 -21.22 -14.37 -6.25
C SER A 196 -22.56 -15.11 -6.50
N GLY A 197 -23.02 -15.25 -7.74
CA GLY A 197 -24.20 -16.08 -8.04
C GLY A 197 -24.57 -16.13 -9.51
N GLY A 198 -24.50 -17.32 -10.14
CA GLY A 198 -25.05 -17.54 -11.48
C GLY A 198 -24.65 -18.86 -12.14
N GLY A 199 -25.60 -19.79 -12.27
CA GLY A 199 -25.64 -20.88 -13.27
C GLY A 199 -24.70 -22.08 -13.12
N MET A 200 -23.42 -21.88 -12.79
CA MET A 200 -22.40 -22.94 -12.82
C MET A 200 -22.27 -23.75 -11.52
N GLN A 201 -23.13 -23.52 -10.53
CA GLN A 201 -23.25 -24.43 -9.37
C GLN A 201 -23.74 -25.84 -9.79
N GLN A 202 -24.42 -25.96 -10.93
CA GLN A 202 -24.97 -27.25 -11.39
C GLN A 202 -23.90 -28.23 -11.89
N PHE A 203 -22.68 -27.75 -12.16
CA PHE A 203 -21.52 -28.57 -12.57
C PHE A 203 -20.46 -28.75 -11.48
N GLY A 204 -20.76 -28.40 -10.23
CA GLY A 204 -19.87 -28.67 -9.09
C GLY A 204 -18.60 -27.80 -9.01
N GLY A 205 -18.45 -26.81 -9.89
CA GLY A 205 -17.36 -25.84 -9.87
C GLY A 205 -17.87 -24.42 -9.68
N ALA A 206 -17.73 -23.86 -8.49
CA ALA A 206 -17.85 -22.41 -8.34
C ALA A 206 -16.56 -21.78 -8.89
N SER A 207 -16.64 -21.11 -10.03
CA SER A 207 -15.52 -20.38 -10.64
C SER A 207 -15.53 -18.94 -10.11
N MET A 208 -14.37 -18.45 -9.67
CA MET A 208 -14.09 -17.07 -9.21
C MET A 208 -14.12 -16.02 -10.33
N GLY A 209 -14.62 -16.39 -11.51
CA GLY A 209 -14.40 -15.67 -12.75
C GLY A 209 -13.10 -16.06 -13.43
N PHE A 210 -12.87 -15.44 -14.56
CA PHE A 210 -11.72 -15.66 -15.43
C PHE A 210 -11.00 -14.33 -15.60
N ALA A 211 -9.71 -14.29 -15.33
CA ALA A 211 -8.86 -13.14 -15.61
C ALA A 211 -8.40 -13.18 -17.06
N GLN A 212 -8.55 -12.06 -17.74
CA GLN A 212 -8.05 -11.85 -19.09
C GLN A 212 -7.77 -10.36 -19.32
N PRO A 213 -6.93 -10.01 -20.31
CA PRO A 213 -6.60 -8.63 -20.60
C PRO A 213 -7.78 -7.94 -21.30
N ALA A 214 -8.05 -6.68 -20.96
CA ALA A 214 -8.91 -5.82 -21.75
C ALA A 214 -8.12 -5.28 -22.95
N TYR A 215 -7.86 -6.14 -23.96
CA TYR A 215 -6.89 -5.86 -25.03
C TYR A 215 -7.05 -4.50 -25.72
N GLU A 216 -8.28 -4.08 -26.03
CA GLU A 216 -8.53 -2.79 -26.69
C GLU A 216 -8.21 -1.60 -25.77
N ASP A 217 -8.72 -1.62 -24.54
CA ASP A 217 -8.51 -0.56 -23.55
C ASP A 217 -7.02 -0.47 -23.16
N LEU A 218 -6.37 -1.62 -22.96
CA LEU A 218 -4.95 -1.72 -22.67
C LEU A 218 -4.09 -1.19 -23.82
N HIS A 219 -4.44 -1.51 -25.07
CA HIS A 219 -3.73 -1.00 -26.24
C HIS A 219 -3.86 0.52 -26.36
N ARG A 220 -5.07 1.08 -26.16
CA ARG A 220 -5.31 2.53 -26.15
C ARG A 220 -4.50 3.22 -25.06
N LEU A 221 -4.58 2.73 -23.82
CA LEU A 221 -3.81 3.25 -22.69
C LEU A 221 -2.30 3.23 -22.97
N ASN A 222 -1.78 2.12 -23.49
CA ASN A 222 -0.35 1.97 -23.79
C ASN A 222 0.12 2.81 -24.98
N THR A 223 -0.78 3.21 -25.89
CA THR A 223 -0.45 4.15 -26.98
C THR A 223 -0.05 5.50 -26.41
N TRP A 224 -0.72 5.94 -25.34
CA TRP A 224 -0.39 7.16 -24.59
C TRP A 224 0.73 6.94 -23.57
N LEU A 225 0.57 5.98 -22.64
CA LEU A 225 1.52 5.75 -21.54
C LEU A 225 2.92 5.37 -22.06
N GLY A 226 2.99 4.70 -23.21
CA GLY A 226 4.24 4.35 -23.88
C GLY A 226 5.06 5.56 -24.32
N GLN A 227 4.42 6.69 -24.66
CA GLN A 227 5.11 7.96 -24.95
C GLN A 227 5.76 8.55 -23.70
N TYR A 228 5.23 8.20 -22.52
CA TYR A 228 5.79 8.55 -21.22
C TYR A 228 6.82 7.53 -20.72
N GLY A 229 7.17 6.54 -21.54
CA GLY A 229 8.23 5.58 -21.24
C GLY A 229 7.81 4.43 -20.33
N ILE A 230 6.52 4.20 -20.10
CA ILE A 230 6.03 3.05 -19.31
C ILE A 230 4.98 2.29 -20.12
N LEU A 231 4.98 0.97 -20.05
CA LEU A 231 3.89 0.15 -20.58
C LEU A 231 3.36 -0.79 -19.51
N LEU A 232 2.05 -0.99 -19.51
CA LEU A 232 1.38 -1.99 -18.71
C LEU A 232 1.18 -3.27 -19.54
N ASN A 233 1.60 -4.41 -19.02
CA ASN A 233 1.39 -5.69 -19.69
C ASN A 233 0.05 -6.32 -19.33
N GLY A 234 -0.55 -7.01 -20.30
CA GLY A 234 -1.78 -7.77 -20.14
C GLY A 234 -1.51 -9.15 -19.56
N ASN A 235 -0.86 -9.23 -18.40
CA ASN A 235 -0.55 -10.47 -17.73
C ASN A 235 -0.86 -10.41 -16.23
N LEU A 236 -1.04 -11.58 -15.64
CA LEU A 236 -1.14 -11.79 -14.21
C LEU A 236 0.18 -12.39 -13.72
N VAL A 237 0.75 -11.77 -12.68
CA VAL A 237 1.93 -12.30 -11.99
C VAL A 237 1.48 -13.36 -10.99
N ILE A 238 2.06 -14.54 -11.09
CA ILE A 238 1.96 -15.63 -10.13
C ILE A 238 3.30 -15.74 -9.42
N GLU A 239 3.27 -15.66 -8.09
CA GLU A 239 4.46 -15.68 -7.23
C GLU A 239 4.52 -16.96 -6.38
N PRO A 240 5.22 -18.02 -6.84
CA PRO A 240 5.27 -19.29 -6.14
C PRO A 240 5.87 -19.19 -4.73
N GLU A 241 6.85 -18.31 -4.54
CA GLU A 241 7.56 -18.13 -3.26
C GLU A 241 7.05 -16.95 -2.43
N GLN A 242 6.45 -15.92 -3.07
CA GLN A 242 5.95 -14.72 -2.38
C GLN A 242 4.44 -14.71 -2.15
N GLY A 243 3.75 -15.80 -2.50
CA GLY A 243 2.31 -15.97 -2.27
C GLY A 243 1.96 -15.88 -0.78
N LEU A 244 1.05 -14.96 -0.46
CA LEU A 244 0.63 -14.72 0.91
C LEU A 244 -0.40 -15.74 1.40
N LEU A 245 -0.40 -15.98 2.71
CA LEU A 245 -1.48 -16.71 3.36
C LEU A 245 -2.71 -15.81 3.44
N ILE A 246 -3.73 -16.14 2.65
CA ILE A 246 -5.02 -15.44 2.66
C ILE A 246 -6.12 -16.39 3.09
N ASN A 247 -7.14 -15.86 3.76
CA ASN A 247 -8.40 -16.60 3.86
C ASN A 247 -8.99 -16.72 2.46
N ASP A 248 -9.47 -17.91 2.09
CA ASP A 248 -10.07 -18.15 0.77
C ASP A 248 -11.06 -17.01 0.46
N PRO A 249 -10.86 -16.26 -0.64
CA PRO A 249 -11.74 -15.17 -1.04
C PRO A 249 -13.21 -15.57 -1.20
N LEU A 250 -13.51 -16.87 -1.33
CA LEU A 250 -14.86 -17.45 -1.39
C LEU A 250 -15.36 -18.07 -0.09
N PHE A 251 -14.65 -17.90 1.02
CA PHE A 251 -15.07 -18.40 2.34
C PHE A 251 -15.27 -19.92 2.42
N ARG A 252 -14.68 -20.73 1.52
CA ARG A 252 -14.90 -22.19 1.53
C ARG A 252 -14.10 -22.88 2.64
N THR A 253 -12.99 -22.28 3.06
CA THR A 253 -12.15 -22.83 4.13
C THR A 253 -11.84 -21.76 5.18
N PRO A 254 -12.10 -22.02 6.47
CA PRO A 254 -11.83 -21.07 7.56
C PRO A 254 -10.33 -20.98 7.94
N ARG A 255 -9.43 -21.57 7.14
CA ARG A 255 -7.99 -21.54 7.38
C ARG A 255 -7.30 -20.75 6.26
N PRO A 256 -6.38 -19.83 6.60
CA PRO A 256 -5.53 -19.19 5.61
C PRO A 256 -4.77 -20.22 4.78
N GLN A 257 -4.74 -20.03 3.47
CA GLN A 257 -3.98 -20.85 2.53
C GLN A 257 -3.08 -19.96 1.66
N PRO A 258 -1.90 -20.45 1.20
CA PRO A 258 -1.05 -19.70 0.29
C PRO A 258 -1.80 -19.38 -1.00
N TYR A 259 -1.76 -18.13 -1.44
CA TYR A 259 -2.36 -17.70 -2.69
C TYR A 259 -1.37 -16.88 -3.49
N MET A 260 -0.84 -17.50 -4.54
CA MET A 260 0.26 -16.98 -5.35
C MET A 260 -0.12 -15.76 -6.20
N GLY A 261 -1.42 -15.46 -6.32
CA GLY A 261 -1.91 -14.24 -6.96
C GLY A 261 -1.87 -13.01 -6.05
N TRP A 262 -1.60 -13.16 -4.74
CA TRP A 262 -1.40 -12.05 -3.80
C TRP A 262 0.02 -12.11 -3.26
N ALA A 263 0.90 -11.30 -3.83
CA ALA A 263 2.32 -11.33 -3.53
C ALA A 263 2.69 -10.34 -2.41
N GLY A 264 3.51 -10.80 -1.47
CA GLY A 264 4.20 -9.94 -0.50
C GLY A 264 5.63 -9.65 -0.95
N TYR A 265 5.87 -8.46 -1.49
CA TYR A 265 7.20 -8.06 -1.95
C TYR A 265 8.00 -7.45 -0.81
N THR A 266 9.18 -8.03 -0.52
CA THR A 266 10.00 -7.62 0.63
C THR A 266 11.31 -6.96 0.22
N ARG A 267 11.88 -6.16 1.12
CA ARG A 267 13.23 -5.62 0.96
C ARG A 267 14.31 -6.68 1.13
N GLU A 268 14.06 -7.67 2.01
CA GLU A 268 14.98 -8.77 2.30
C GLU A 268 15.20 -9.66 1.07
N ASP A 269 14.15 -9.92 0.29
CA ASP A 269 14.20 -10.73 -0.93
C ASP A 269 14.59 -9.92 -2.18
N GLY A 270 14.89 -8.63 -2.03
CA GLY A 270 15.31 -7.75 -3.13
C GLY A 270 14.19 -7.34 -4.08
N ASN A 271 12.93 -7.40 -3.64
CA ASN A 271 11.78 -6.95 -4.43
C ASN A 271 11.51 -5.44 -4.28
N LEU A 272 11.70 -4.90 -3.07
CA LEU A 272 11.66 -3.45 -2.81
C LEU A 272 13.03 -2.85 -3.11
N VAL A 273 13.24 -2.42 -4.35
CA VAL A 273 14.56 -2.06 -4.89
C VAL A 273 14.94 -0.59 -4.74
N SER A 274 13.94 0.28 -4.60
CA SER A 274 14.15 1.72 -4.54
C SER A 274 14.55 2.19 -3.13
N ASN A 275 15.35 3.26 -3.11
CA ASN A 275 15.69 4.03 -1.92
C ASN A 275 14.97 5.39 -1.88
N ASP A 276 14.00 5.61 -2.78
CA ASP A 276 13.16 6.81 -2.78
C ASP A 276 12.50 7.00 -1.41
N PRO A 277 12.38 8.24 -0.91
CA PRO A 277 11.71 8.52 0.36
C PRO A 277 10.35 7.83 0.50
N ALA A 278 9.56 7.72 -0.57
CA ALA A 278 8.26 7.07 -0.55
C ALA A 278 8.33 5.60 -0.08
N MET A 279 9.47 4.93 -0.26
CA MET A 279 9.71 3.54 0.14
C MET A 279 10.26 3.40 1.58
N SER A 280 10.48 4.52 2.27
CA SER A 280 11.04 4.53 3.62
C SER A 280 10.06 3.97 4.65
N GLY A 281 10.57 3.10 5.54
CA GLY A 281 9.77 2.47 6.59
C GLY A 281 8.97 1.24 6.15
N PHE A 282 9.11 0.78 4.90
CA PHE A 282 8.47 -0.44 4.42
C PHE A 282 9.47 -1.59 4.27
N ASP A 283 9.19 -2.68 4.99
CA ASP A 283 9.88 -3.97 4.84
C ASP A 283 9.14 -4.91 3.87
N ILE A 284 7.83 -4.70 3.69
CA ILE A 284 6.94 -5.47 2.82
C ILE A 284 5.88 -4.55 2.22
N LEU A 285 5.51 -4.78 0.96
CA LEU A 285 4.30 -4.26 0.31
C LEU A 285 3.51 -5.41 -0.31
N VAL A 286 2.18 -5.27 -0.38
CA VAL A 286 1.32 -6.34 -0.88
C VAL A 286 0.65 -5.95 -2.19
N PHE A 287 0.86 -6.77 -3.22
CA PHE A 287 0.41 -6.53 -4.58
C PHE A 287 -0.53 -7.66 -5.02
N PRO A 288 -1.85 -7.45 -4.89
CA PRO A 288 -2.85 -8.43 -5.29
C PRO A 288 -3.11 -8.35 -6.79
N TRP A 289 -3.17 -9.51 -7.45
CA TRP A 289 -3.50 -9.68 -8.86
C TRP A 289 -2.82 -8.64 -9.76
N THR A 290 -1.50 -8.52 -9.60
CA THR A 290 -0.72 -7.49 -10.26
C THR A 290 -0.27 -7.94 -11.65
N SER A 291 -0.01 -6.96 -12.50
CA SER A 291 0.60 -7.13 -13.82
C SER A 291 2.04 -6.63 -13.80
N THR A 292 2.79 -6.90 -14.86
CA THR A 292 4.14 -6.35 -15.03
C THR A 292 4.14 -5.05 -15.82
N LEU A 293 5.19 -4.26 -15.63
CA LEU A 293 5.47 -3.05 -16.39
C LEU A 293 6.74 -3.23 -17.23
N ASP A 294 6.79 -2.55 -18.37
CA ASP A 294 8.02 -2.31 -19.13
C ASP A 294 8.40 -0.84 -19.06
N VAL A 295 9.71 -0.57 -18.92
CA VAL A 295 10.25 0.79 -18.88
C VAL A 295 11.06 1.06 -20.16
N ARG A 296 10.76 2.17 -20.82
CA ARG A 296 11.36 2.63 -22.08
C ARG A 296 11.93 4.04 -21.91
N ASN A 297 13.07 4.14 -21.21
CA ASN A 297 13.72 5.42 -20.89
C ASN A 297 13.94 6.33 -22.12
N ALA A 298 14.17 5.72 -23.30
CA ALA A 298 14.40 6.46 -24.55
C ALA A 298 13.19 7.32 -25.00
N ALA A 299 11.97 7.03 -24.53
CA ALA A 299 10.79 7.82 -24.85
C ALA A 299 10.81 9.20 -24.16
N GLN A 300 11.46 9.32 -23.01
CA GLN A 300 11.55 10.55 -22.22
C GLN A 300 12.98 10.73 -21.69
N PRO A 301 13.92 11.24 -22.50
CA PRO A 301 15.35 11.25 -22.15
C PRO A 301 15.72 12.16 -20.96
N ASN A 302 14.84 13.11 -20.60
CA ASN A 302 15.02 14.04 -19.48
C ASN A 302 14.27 13.59 -18.20
N VAL A 303 13.79 12.35 -18.17
CA VAL A 303 13.04 11.77 -17.06
C VAL A 303 13.84 10.62 -16.47
N ASN A 304 13.98 10.64 -15.14
CA ASN A 304 14.54 9.54 -14.38
C ASN A 304 13.43 8.52 -14.10
N PHE A 305 13.68 7.26 -14.45
CA PHE A 305 12.79 6.15 -14.18
C PHE A 305 13.37 5.27 -13.09
N GLU A 306 12.67 5.20 -11.96
CA GLU A 306 13.05 4.38 -10.82
C GLU A 306 12.03 3.26 -10.62
N THR A 307 12.48 2.01 -10.72
CA THR A 307 11.66 0.87 -10.30
C THR A 307 11.52 0.91 -8.78
N LEU A 308 10.29 0.93 -8.27
CA LEU A 308 10.01 0.90 -6.83
C LEU A 308 9.93 -0.54 -6.32
N VAL A 309 9.17 -1.37 -7.05
CA VAL A 309 8.88 -2.76 -6.71
C VAL A 309 9.02 -3.62 -7.96
N GLN A 310 9.62 -4.80 -7.81
CA GLN A 310 9.77 -5.80 -8.88
C GLN A 310 9.37 -7.20 -8.42
N THR A 311 8.98 -8.06 -9.36
CA THR A 311 8.67 -9.48 -9.13
C THR A 311 9.86 -10.25 -8.56
N SER A 312 9.63 -11.46 -8.07
CA SER A 312 10.73 -12.40 -7.82
C SER A 312 11.37 -12.88 -9.13
N GLY A 313 12.57 -13.47 -9.03
CA GLY A 313 13.24 -14.10 -10.18
C GLY A 313 12.64 -15.44 -10.61
N VAL A 314 11.62 -15.94 -9.91
CA VAL A 314 10.93 -17.20 -10.20
C VAL A 314 9.43 -16.99 -10.46
N ALA A 315 9.01 -15.74 -10.64
CA ALA A 315 7.64 -15.39 -10.97
C ALA A 315 7.21 -16.01 -12.31
N LEU A 316 5.94 -16.36 -12.41
CA LEU A 316 5.32 -16.86 -13.64
C LEU A 316 4.31 -15.82 -14.14
N LEU A 317 4.25 -15.65 -15.46
CA LEU A 317 3.32 -14.75 -16.12
C LEU A 317 2.22 -15.54 -16.81
N ARG A 318 0.97 -15.10 -16.64
CA ARG A 318 -0.19 -15.68 -17.33
C ARG A 318 -1.01 -14.60 -18.00
N ASP A 319 -1.24 -14.73 -19.30
CA ASP A 319 -2.12 -13.81 -20.02
C ASP A 319 -3.58 -13.98 -19.57
N SER A 320 -3.99 -15.20 -19.25
CA SER A 320 -5.31 -15.48 -18.72
C SER A 320 -5.30 -16.68 -17.78
N THR A 321 -6.23 -16.69 -16.82
CA THR A 321 -6.41 -17.82 -15.90
C THR A 321 -7.78 -17.78 -15.24
N ALA A 322 -8.30 -18.94 -14.87
CA ALA A 322 -9.39 -18.97 -13.90
C ALA A 322 -8.89 -18.45 -12.55
N MET A 323 -9.73 -17.71 -11.85
CA MET A 323 -9.37 -17.00 -10.62
C MET A 323 -9.57 -17.83 -9.35
N ASP A 324 -9.92 -19.11 -9.50
CA ASP A 324 -10.08 -20.03 -8.38
C ASP A 324 -8.72 -20.42 -7.80
N TYR A 325 -8.73 -20.83 -6.52
CA TYR A 325 -7.53 -21.19 -5.78
C TYR A 325 -6.68 -22.27 -6.49
N GLY A 326 -7.33 -23.29 -7.07
CA GLY A 326 -6.63 -24.40 -7.72
C GLY A 326 -5.87 -23.92 -8.95
N SER A 327 -6.54 -23.14 -9.79
CA SER A 327 -5.94 -22.56 -10.99
C SER A 327 -4.79 -21.62 -10.65
N ILE A 328 -4.98 -20.67 -9.73
CA ILE A 328 -3.96 -19.68 -9.36
C ILE A 328 -2.71 -20.31 -8.76
N ASN A 329 -2.86 -21.37 -7.97
CA ASN A 329 -1.72 -22.05 -7.33
C ASN A 329 -1.17 -23.23 -8.14
N ASN A 330 -1.73 -23.53 -9.31
CA ASN A 330 -1.19 -24.59 -10.16
C ASN A 330 0.03 -24.09 -10.93
N VAL A 331 1.22 -24.34 -10.43
CA VAL A 331 2.50 -23.92 -11.06
C VAL A 331 3.15 -25.03 -11.90
N GLU A 332 2.43 -26.11 -12.18
CA GLU A 332 2.90 -27.25 -12.97
C GLU A 332 2.00 -27.50 -14.18
N GLY A 333 2.58 -28.08 -15.23
CA GLY A 333 1.85 -28.43 -16.45
C GLY A 333 1.72 -27.28 -17.46
N ILE A 334 0.80 -27.45 -18.41
CA ILE A 334 0.66 -26.56 -19.58
C ILE A 334 0.15 -25.16 -19.17
N ASP A 335 -0.63 -25.08 -18.09
CA ASP A 335 -1.27 -23.84 -17.62
C ASP A 335 -0.46 -23.12 -16.51
N ALA A 336 0.79 -23.54 -16.27
CA ALA A 336 1.64 -22.97 -15.21
C ALA A 336 1.94 -21.47 -15.42
N GLY A 337 2.00 -21.03 -16.67
CA GLY A 337 2.46 -19.70 -17.07
C GLY A 337 3.91 -19.71 -17.55
N GLU A 338 4.35 -18.59 -18.11
CA GLU A 338 5.71 -18.40 -18.61
C GLU A 338 6.61 -17.85 -17.51
N PRO A 339 7.75 -18.48 -17.19
CA PRO A 339 8.67 -17.95 -16.20
C PRO A 339 9.27 -16.63 -16.68
N VAL A 340 9.45 -15.68 -15.76
CA VAL A 340 10.21 -14.46 -16.06
C VAL A 340 11.67 -14.82 -16.31
N ASN A 341 12.28 -14.20 -17.32
CA ASN A 341 13.72 -14.35 -17.56
C ASN A 341 14.56 -13.52 -16.56
N GLU A 342 13.98 -12.43 -16.05
CA GLU A 342 14.54 -11.53 -15.05
C GLU A 342 13.40 -10.87 -14.26
N PRO A 343 13.65 -10.42 -13.01
CA PRO A 343 12.67 -9.66 -12.24
C PRO A 343 12.06 -8.50 -13.04
N ARG A 344 10.73 -8.39 -13.01
CA ARG A 344 9.97 -7.42 -13.80
C ARG A 344 9.43 -6.31 -12.90
N PRO A 345 9.49 -5.03 -13.30
CA PRO A 345 8.86 -3.95 -12.54
C PRO A 345 7.34 -4.18 -12.39
N VAL A 346 6.81 -3.90 -11.20
CA VAL A 346 5.35 -3.85 -10.92
C VAL A 346 4.92 -2.52 -10.32
N ALA A 347 5.88 -1.69 -9.89
CA ALA A 347 5.68 -0.28 -9.59
C ALA A 347 6.90 0.54 -10.05
N VAL A 348 6.67 1.67 -10.71
CA VAL A 348 7.69 2.57 -11.25
C VAL A 348 7.35 4.01 -10.91
N LEU A 349 8.35 4.80 -10.53
CA LEU A 349 8.28 6.25 -10.37
C LEU A 349 9.12 6.92 -11.46
N ALA A 350 8.47 7.68 -12.34
CA ALA A 350 9.12 8.52 -13.33
C ALA A 350 9.10 9.97 -12.84
N SER A 351 10.25 10.66 -12.83
CA SER A 351 10.35 12.05 -12.37
C SER A 351 11.31 12.85 -13.24
N GLY A 352 10.95 14.09 -13.57
CA GLY A 352 11.82 14.96 -14.37
C GLY A 352 11.06 15.88 -15.30
N LYS A 353 11.71 16.25 -16.40
CA LYS A 353 11.14 17.13 -17.43
C LYS A 353 10.51 16.31 -18.56
N PHE A 354 9.19 16.18 -18.53
CA PHE A 354 8.43 15.45 -19.55
C PHE A 354 8.21 16.26 -20.83
N HIS A 355 8.13 15.55 -21.96
CA HIS A 355 7.62 16.06 -23.23
C HIS A 355 6.24 15.50 -23.51
N SER A 356 5.40 16.29 -24.18
CA SER A 356 4.04 15.89 -24.52
C SER A 356 4.04 14.68 -25.45
N ALA A 357 3.07 13.79 -25.24
CA ALA A 357 2.74 12.71 -26.16
C ALA A 357 2.07 13.22 -27.45
N PHE A 358 1.65 14.49 -27.44
CA PHE A 358 0.97 15.15 -28.55
C PHE A 358 1.92 16.13 -29.23
N THR A 359 1.72 16.26 -30.54
CA THR A 359 2.31 17.31 -31.38
C THR A 359 1.16 18.14 -31.95
N ARG A 360 1.48 19.30 -32.53
CA ARG A 360 0.46 20.15 -33.17
C ARG A 360 -0.39 19.42 -34.21
N ASP A 361 0.20 18.46 -34.90
CA ASP A 361 -0.47 17.68 -35.96
C ASP A 361 -1.33 16.52 -35.42
N THR A 362 -1.24 16.21 -34.12
CA THR A 362 -1.94 15.09 -33.48
C THR A 362 -2.93 15.55 -32.42
N LEU A 363 -3.33 16.84 -32.41
CA LEU A 363 -4.21 17.38 -31.37
C LEU A 363 -5.66 16.94 -31.58
N PRO A 364 -6.31 16.37 -30.54
CA PRO A 364 -7.70 15.97 -30.64
C PRO A 364 -8.62 17.18 -30.85
N GLY A 365 -9.59 17.06 -31.75
CA GLY A 365 -10.58 18.11 -31.99
C GLY A 365 -10.08 19.32 -32.78
N THR A 366 -8.85 19.27 -33.31
CA THR A 366 -8.32 20.24 -34.29
C THR A 366 -8.54 19.78 -35.73
N ILE A 367 -9.57 18.97 -35.99
CA ILE A 367 -9.90 18.57 -37.36
C ILE A 367 -11.30 19.12 -37.62
N ASP A 368 -11.42 20.05 -38.57
CA ASP A 368 -12.73 20.56 -38.99
C ASP A 368 -13.58 19.44 -39.63
N GLU A 369 -14.87 19.71 -39.89
CA GLU A 369 -15.77 18.74 -40.54
C GLU A 369 -15.27 18.28 -41.93
N GLU A 370 -14.27 18.95 -42.50
CA GLU A 370 -13.67 18.73 -43.82
C GLU A 370 -12.32 17.99 -43.75
N GLY A 371 -11.82 17.68 -42.55
CA GLY A 371 -10.58 16.93 -42.35
C GLY A 371 -9.32 17.79 -42.29
N ASN A 372 -9.42 19.13 -42.24
CA ASN A 372 -8.27 20.01 -42.19
C ASN A 372 -7.82 20.27 -40.74
N PRO A 373 -6.50 20.43 -40.49
CA PRO A 373 -5.99 20.86 -39.20
C PRO A 373 -6.49 22.28 -38.89
N GLY A 374 -7.33 22.42 -37.87
CA GLY A 374 -7.65 23.66 -37.17
C GLY A 374 -6.48 24.12 -36.30
N ASP A 375 -6.56 25.36 -35.81
CA ASP A 375 -5.52 25.90 -34.94
C ASP A 375 -5.44 25.12 -33.61
N PRO A 376 -4.21 24.80 -33.12
CA PRO A 376 -4.01 24.27 -31.78
C PRO A 376 -4.71 25.12 -30.72
N PRO A 377 -5.21 24.53 -29.61
CA PRO A 377 -5.61 25.31 -28.45
C PRO A 377 -4.46 26.26 -28.07
N ALA A 378 -4.78 27.53 -27.81
CA ALA A 378 -3.78 28.57 -27.55
C ALA A 378 -2.83 28.24 -26.39
N ASP A 379 -3.28 27.34 -25.52
CA ASP A 379 -2.68 26.90 -24.28
C ASP A 379 -2.07 25.48 -24.36
N PHE A 380 -1.89 24.93 -25.57
CA PHE A 380 -1.11 23.72 -25.82
C PHE A 380 0.37 23.89 -25.45
N ARG A 381 0.93 22.86 -24.80
CA ARG A 381 2.33 22.78 -24.36
C ARG A 381 2.96 21.50 -24.92
N GLU A 382 4.04 21.66 -25.69
CA GLU A 382 4.85 20.55 -26.24
C GLU A 382 5.80 19.93 -25.17
N GLY A 383 6.03 20.64 -24.07
CA GLY A 383 6.88 20.23 -22.97
C GLY A 383 6.60 21.04 -21.71
N GLN A 384 7.26 20.69 -20.62
CA GLN A 384 7.03 21.34 -19.34
C GLN A 384 7.43 22.82 -19.29
N VAL A 385 6.61 23.63 -18.61
CA VAL A 385 6.80 25.09 -18.52
C VAL A 385 7.90 25.47 -17.53
N GLY A 386 8.94 26.16 -18.01
CA GLY A 386 10.00 26.68 -17.16
C GLY A 386 10.81 25.57 -16.49
N ASP A 387 10.97 25.66 -15.16
CA ASP A 387 11.70 24.70 -14.33
C ASP A 387 10.80 23.77 -13.51
N THR A 388 9.51 23.68 -13.86
CA THR A 388 8.62 22.70 -13.23
C THR A 388 9.08 21.28 -13.54
N LEU A 389 8.94 20.40 -12.55
CA LEU A 389 9.16 18.97 -12.65
C LEU A 389 7.84 18.29 -12.33
N SER A 390 7.52 17.22 -13.05
CA SER A 390 6.40 16.35 -12.69
C SER A 390 6.90 15.01 -12.22
N LYS A 391 6.00 14.29 -11.55
CA LYS A 391 6.15 12.89 -11.19
C LYS A 391 4.97 12.09 -11.75
N LEU A 392 5.29 10.91 -12.26
CA LEU A 392 4.36 9.91 -12.77
C LEU A 392 4.68 8.59 -12.07
N ALA A 393 3.84 8.18 -11.12
CA ALA A 393 3.92 6.87 -10.52
C ALA A 393 2.95 5.92 -11.23
N VAL A 394 3.42 4.73 -11.58
CA VAL A 394 2.60 3.66 -12.17
C VAL A 394 2.71 2.42 -11.30
N ILE A 395 1.59 1.97 -10.78
CA ILE A 395 1.44 0.79 -9.93
C ILE A 395 0.54 -0.19 -10.68
N ALA A 396 1.05 -1.38 -10.99
CA ALA A 396 0.34 -2.37 -11.81
C ALA A 396 -0.70 -3.20 -11.03
N THR A 397 -1.31 -2.59 -10.01
CA THR A 397 -2.52 -3.11 -9.38
C THR A 397 -3.27 -2.00 -8.63
N PRO A 398 -4.58 -1.82 -8.85
CA PRO A 398 -5.40 -0.99 -8.00
C PRO A 398 -5.94 -1.74 -6.77
N TYR A 399 -5.79 -3.07 -6.74
CA TYR A 399 -6.44 -3.92 -5.76
C TYR A 399 -5.86 -3.81 -4.34
N MET A 400 -4.68 -3.20 -4.23
CA MET A 400 -3.89 -3.09 -2.99
C MET A 400 -4.55 -2.29 -1.86
N VAL A 401 -5.52 -1.42 -2.19
CA VAL A 401 -6.29 -0.59 -1.24
C VAL A 401 -7.79 -0.64 -1.51
N THR A 402 -8.26 -1.76 -2.07
CA THR A 402 -9.70 -1.96 -2.26
C THR A 402 -10.38 -2.30 -0.94
N ASP A 403 -11.67 -1.99 -0.87
CA ASP A 403 -12.48 -2.28 0.31
C ASP A 403 -12.59 -3.79 0.57
N LEU A 404 -12.32 -4.64 -0.44
CA LEU A 404 -12.17 -6.08 -0.27
C LEU A 404 -11.11 -6.45 0.79
N MET A 405 -10.08 -5.61 0.96
CA MET A 405 -9.02 -5.82 1.95
C MET A 405 -9.45 -5.50 3.38
N MET A 406 -10.49 -4.69 3.56
CA MET A 406 -10.96 -4.27 4.89
C MET A 406 -11.61 -5.41 5.66
N GLY A 407 -12.28 -6.31 4.94
CA GLY A 407 -13.05 -7.41 5.47
C GLY A 407 -14.25 -6.96 6.31
N ASP A 408 -15.36 -7.71 6.25
CA ASP A 408 -16.46 -7.45 7.18
C ASP A 408 -16.17 -8.10 8.54
N ARG A 409 -16.53 -7.39 9.63
CA ARG A 409 -16.39 -7.78 11.04
C ARG A 409 -17.06 -9.13 11.36
N TYR A 410 -17.82 -9.69 10.42
CA TYR A 410 -18.64 -10.88 10.58
C TYR A 410 -18.10 -12.16 9.91
N TYR A 411 -17.12 -12.08 8.99
CA TYR A 411 -16.71 -13.27 8.20
C TYR A 411 -15.20 -13.44 7.95
N ILE A 412 -14.36 -12.42 8.19
CA ILE A 412 -12.92 -12.45 7.87
C ILE A 412 -12.10 -12.24 9.15
N PRO A 413 -11.38 -13.26 9.68
CA PRO A 413 -10.27 -13.01 10.58
C PRO A 413 -9.26 -12.05 9.91
N MET A 414 -8.56 -11.23 10.70
CA MET A 414 -7.93 -9.94 10.33
C MET A 414 -6.52 -9.90 9.65
N PRO A 415 -6.01 -10.84 8.81
CA PRO A 415 -4.74 -10.61 8.10
C PRO A 415 -4.81 -9.51 7.03
N ASN A 416 -5.94 -9.41 6.31
CA ASN A 416 -6.02 -8.53 5.13
C ASN A 416 -6.04 -7.03 5.48
N PHE A 417 -6.59 -6.67 6.65
CA PHE A 417 -6.60 -5.29 7.12
C PHE A 417 -5.19 -4.74 7.35
N GLU A 418 -4.27 -5.58 7.84
CA GLU A 418 -2.87 -5.17 7.99
C GLU A 418 -2.20 -4.92 6.63
N PHE A 419 -2.55 -5.69 5.59
CA PHE A 419 -2.11 -5.41 4.22
C PHE A 419 -2.67 -4.08 3.71
N PHE A 420 -3.96 -3.81 3.92
CA PHE A 420 -4.57 -2.53 3.58
C PHE A 420 -3.86 -1.36 4.27
N ARG A 421 -3.56 -1.49 5.56
CA ARG A 421 -2.85 -0.45 6.33
C ARG A 421 -1.46 -0.16 5.76
N VAL A 422 -0.68 -1.21 5.47
CA VAL A 422 0.66 -1.08 4.88
C VAL A 422 0.59 -0.39 3.52
N ASN A 423 -0.29 -0.88 2.64
CA ASN A 423 -0.43 -0.37 1.28
C ASN A 423 -0.95 1.07 1.26
N SER A 424 -1.91 1.40 2.13
CA SER A 424 -2.42 2.77 2.26
C SER A 424 -1.34 3.72 2.76
N ALA A 425 -0.54 3.31 3.75
CA ALA A 425 0.59 4.11 4.22
C ALA A 425 1.63 4.35 3.10
N PHE A 426 1.88 3.34 2.26
CA PHE A 426 2.75 3.51 1.09
C PHE A 426 2.19 4.50 0.08
N LEU A 427 0.90 4.44 -0.24
CA LEU A 427 0.28 5.42 -1.13
C LEU A 427 0.28 6.83 -0.53
N MET A 428 0.17 6.98 0.81
CA MET A 428 0.33 8.28 1.47
C MET A 428 1.76 8.82 1.37
N ASN A 429 2.76 7.96 1.58
CA ASN A 429 4.16 8.32 1.36
C ASN A 429 4.40 8.75 -0.09
N LEU A 430 3.82 8.03 -1.04
CA LEU A 430 3.93 8.34 -2.47
C LEU A 430 3.25 9.68 -2.80
N LEU A 431 2.09 9.96 -2.22
CA LEU A 431 1.38 11.23 -2.36
C LEU A 431 2.17 12.41 -1.77
N GLU A 432 2.74 12.25 -0.57
CA GLU A 432 3.66 13.23 0.01
C GLU A 432 4.89 13.44 -0.88
N GLN A 433 5.40 12.36 -1.48
CA GLN A 433 6.49 12.45 -2.45
C GLN A 433 6.04 13.19 -3.71
N MET A 434 4.78 13.09 -4.15
CA MET A 434 4.25 13.93 -5.26
C MET A 434 4.31 15.41 -4.91
N GLU A 435 3.82 15.78 -3.73
CA GLU A 435 3.81 17.13 -3.17
C GLU A 435 5.23 17.68 -2.87
N GLY A 436 6.25 16.82 -2.82
CA GLY A 436 7.63 17.20 -2.49
C GLY A 436 7.88 17.30 -0.97
N ASP A 437 7.02 16.68 -0.18
CA ASP A 437 7.02 16.72 1.28
C ASP A 437 7.76 15.52 1.90
N THR A 438 9.10 15.60 1.95
CA THR A 438 9.92 14.52 2.50
C THR A 438 9.93 14.47 4.03
N ASP A 439 9.50 15.53 4.71
CA ASP A 439 9.57 15.64 6.18
C ASP A 439 8.51 14.75 6.85
N LEU A 440 7.28 14.71 6.30
CA LEU A 440 6.23 13.81 6.80
C LEU A 440 6.61 12.34 6.61
N ILE A 441 7.17 12.00 5.45
CA ILE A 441 7.68 10.67 5.14
C ILE A 441 8.74 10.24 6.16
N ALA A 442 9.71 11.13 6.43
CA ALA A 442 10.76 10.86 7.41
C ALA A 442 10.19 10.63 8.81
N ALA A 443 9.21 11.43 9.25
CA ALA A 443 8.56 11.26 10.54
C ALA A 443 7.77 9.94 10.63
N ARG A 444 7.03 9.56 9.57
CA ARG A 444 6.27 8.30 9.51
C ARG A 444 7.19 7.08 9.56
N SER A 445 8.30 7.11 8.84
CA SER A 445 9.26 5.98 8.76
C SER A 445 9.97 5.64 10.08
N ARG A 446 10.03 6.60 11.02
CA ARG A 446 10.62 6.39 12.36
C ARG A 446 9.70 5.63 13.31
N VAL A 447 8.42 5.51 12.98
CA VAL A 447 7.43 4.84 13.80
C VAL A 447 7.28 3.43 13.27
N SER A 448 7.83 2.47 14.02
CA SER A 448 7.85 1.03 13.79
C SER A 448 6.93 0.51 12.67
N SER A 449 7.54 -0.11 11.65
CA SER A 449 6.86 -0.94 10.66
C SER A 449 5.86 -1.87 11.37
N PRO A 450 4.67 -2.13 10.79
CA PRO A 450 3.80 -3.17 11.33
C PRO A 450 4.61 -4.45 11.54
N ALA A 451 4.29 -5.18 12.61
CA ALA A 451 4.99 -6.39 12.98
C ALA A 451 5.22 -7.26 11.75
N ARG A 452 6.50 -7.63 11.51
CA ARG A 452 6.90 -8.49 10.40
C ARG A 452 5.88 -9.62 10.28
N ILE A 453 5.17 -9.64 9.16
CA ILE A 453 4.54 -10.88 8.71
C ILE A 453 5.73 -11.75 8.37
N VAL A 454 6.01 -12.71 9.25
CA VAL A 454 7.13 -13.64 9.09
C VAL A 454 6.77 -14.53 7.89
N LEU A 455 7.06 -14.05 6.69
CA LEU A 455 7.34 -14.90 5.55
C LEU A 455 8.61 -15.66 5.94
N GLN A 456 8.43 -16.86 6.46
CA GLN A 456 9.57 -17.72 6.77
C GLN A 456 10.26 -18.03 5.45
N SER A 457 11.48 -17.54 5.26
CA SER A 457 12.27 -17.89 4.09
C SER A 457 12.32 -19.42 3.94
N SER A 458 12.11 -19.90 2.72
CA SER A 458 11.99 -21.34 2.42
C SER A 458 13.21 -22.13 2.91
N ILE A 459 14.40 -21.53 2.87
CA ILE A 459 15.66 -22.10 3.36
C ILE A 459 15.72 -22.16 4.89
N LEU A 460 15.34 -21.10 5.61
CA LEU A 460 15.28 -21.15 7.07
C LEU A 460 14.28 -22.21 7.51
N ARG A 461 13.12 -22.29 6.85
CA ARG A 461 12.10 -23.30 7.12
C ARG A 461 12.61 -24.72 6.90
N PHE A 462 13.33 -24.96 5.80
CA PHE A 462 13.97 -26.25 5.52
C PHE A 462 15.02 -26.61 6.56
N LEU A 463 15.95 -25.70 6.87
CA LEU A 463 17.00 -25.93 7.87
C LEU A 463 16.40 -26.17 9.27
N PHE A 464 15.38 -25.40 9.64
CA PHE A 464 14.69 -25.54 10.93
C PHE A 464 13.95 -26.87 11.02
N THR A 465 13.26 -27.29 9.95
CA THR A 465 12.60 -28.60 9.86
C THR A 465 13.61 -29.74 9.93
N VAL A 466 14.71 -29.68 9.16
CA VAL A 466 15.78 -30.68 9.20
C VAL A 466 16.41 -30.75 10.60
N PHE A 467 16.66 -29.61 11.23
CA PHE A 467 17.17 -29.56 12.61
C PHE A 467 16.23 -30.24 13.60
N HIS A 468 14.92 -29.98 13.53
CA HIS A 468 13.96 -30.56 14.47
C HIS A 468 13.70 -32.05 14.22
N ILE A 469 13.69 -32.49 12.95
CA ILE A 469 13.45 -33.90 12.61
C ILE A 469 14.70 -34.76 12.86
N PHE A 470 15.90 -34.27 12.53
CA PHE A 470 17.12 -35.08 12.58
C PHE A 470 18.06 -34.67 13.71
N ALA A 471 18.40 -33.39 13.84
CA ALA A 471 19.40 -32.97 14.81
C ALA A 471 18.91 -33.09 16.26
N LEU A 472 17.66 -32.72 16.54
CA LEU A 472 17.10 -32.75 17.90
C LEU A 472 17.01 -34.18 18.48
N PRO A 473 16.50 -35.20 17.75
CA PRO A 473 16.52 -36.58 18.25
C PRO A 473 17.94 -37.14 18.43
N VAL A 474 18.87 -36.80 17.54
CA VAL A 474 20.28 -37.23 17.65
C VAL A 474 20.93 -36.62 18.89
N LEU A 475 20.70 -35.33 19.15
CA LEU A 475 21.21 -34.65 20.35
C LEU A 475 20.63 -35.27 21.63
N LEU A 476 19.34 -35.61 21.65
CA LEU A 476 18.70 -36.29 22.77
C LEU A 476 19.25 -37.72 22.97
N ALA A 477 19.48 -38.47 21.89
CA ALA A 477 20.08 -39.80 21.95
C ALA A 477 21.53 -39.74 22.45
N ALA A 478 22.32 -38.79 21.97
CA ALA A 478 23.69 -38.55 22.42
C ALA A 478 23.73 -38.17 23.91
N TYR A 479 22.85 -37.25 24.34
CA TYR A 479 22.71 -36.90 25.75
C TYR A 479 22.28 -38.09 26.61
N GLY A 480 21.33 -38.90 26.12
CA GLY A 480 20.90 -40.14 26.77
C GLY A 480 22.04 -41.14 26.95
N MET A 481 22.86 -41.34 25.91
CA MET A 481 24.05 -42.19 25.95
C MET A 481 25.11 -41.65 26.92
N LEU A 482 25.44 -40.36 26.85
CA LEU A 482 26.38 -39.73 27.78
C LEU A 482 25.90 -39.86 29.23
N ARG A 483 24.60 -39.67 29.47
CA ARG A 483 23.99 -39.86 30.79
C ARG A 483 24.07 -41.31 31.25
N LEU A 484 23.82 -42.29 30.38
CA LEU A 484 23.95 -43.72 30.68
C LEU A 484 25.41 -44.10 31.02
N VAL A 485 26.38 -43.64 30.23
CA VAL A 485 27.82 -43.86 30.48
C VAL A 485 28.25 -43.22 31.81
N SER A 486 27.83 -41.98 32.07
CA SER A 486 28.14 -41.30 33.34
C SER A 486 27.51 -42.01 34.54
N ARG A 487 26.29 -42.53 34.39
CA ARG A 487 25.61 -43.31 35.45
C ARG A 487 26.31 -44.64 35.70
N ASN A 488 26.74 -45.34 34.66
CA ASN A 488 27.44 -46.61 34.79
C ASN A 488 28.83 -46.43 35.41
N ARG A 489 29.54 -45.34 35.08
CA ARG A 489 30.79 -44.96 35.74
C ARG A 489 30.60 -44.62 37.23
N ARG A 490 29.49 -43.96 37.60
CA ARG A 490 29.17 -43.65 39.01
C ARG A 490 28.67 -44.86 39.82
N ARG A 491 28.19 -45.92 39.16
CA ARG A 491 27.65 -47.13 39.81
C ARG A 491 28.66 -48.26 39.98
N GLY A 492 29.93 -48.07 39.64
CA GLY A 492 30.99 -49.05 39.94
C GLY A 492 30.63 -50.47 39.46
N VAL A 493 30.33 -50.64 38.17
CA VAL A 493 30.22 -52.00 37.60
C VAL A 493 31.63 -52.54 37.46
N GLU A 494 32.11 -53.16 38.54
CA GLU A 494 33.22 -54.10 38.51
C GLU A 494 32.90 -55.22 37.53
N SER A 495 33.80 -55.43 36.58
CA SER A 495 33.84 -56.60 35.73
C SER A 495 34.08 -57.84 36.61
N ALA A 496 33.03 -58.58 36.94
CA ALA A 496 33.14 -59.97 37.36
C ALA A 496 33.47 -60.83 36.12
N GLY A 497 34.76 -60.92 35.79
CA GLY A 497 35.33 -61.94 34.91
C GLY A 497 35.91 -63.05 35.78
N GLY A 498 35.31 -64.24 35.71
CA GLY A 498 35.57 -65.35 36.62
C GLY A 498 36.93 -66.04 36.47
N SER A 499 37.38 -66.64 37.57
CA SER A 499 38.33 -67.75 37.59
C SER A 499 37.56 -69.06 37.82
N ASN A 500 37.60 -69.95 36.83
CA ASN A 500 37.19 -71.35 36.97
C ASN A 500 38.16 -72.10 37.88
N GLY A 501 37.60 -72.87 38.82
CA GLY A 501 38.10 -74.18 39.23
C GLY A 501 37.18 -75.24 38.63
#